data_AF-A0A0M6W9M5-F1
#
_entry.id   AF-A0A0M6W9M5-F1
#
_cell.length_a   1.000
_cell.length_b   1.000
_cell.length_c   1.000
_cell.angle_alpha   90.00
_cell.angle_beta   90.00
_cell.angle_gamma   90.00
#
_symmetry.space_group_name_H-M   'P 1'
#
loop_
_entity.id
_entity.type
_entity.pdbx_description
1 polymer ?
#
loop_
_entity_poly.entity_id
_entity_poly.type
_entity_poly.pdbx_seq_one_letter_code
_entity_poly.pdbx_strand_id
1 'polypeptide(L)'
;MSISNVSIVSQALANPDPVAPNLKLYSLIGLFVGVMVAFLWGLVRELTDRTIKDIDFITDDLGLVNLGIVNYVQKMKDMDQVIESKKTDSVDNFVSGGEESYPQRSRRRI
;
A
#
# COMPACT_ATOMS: atom_id res chain seq x y z
N MET A 1 3.73 61.31 31.86
CA MET A 1 4.99 60.82 32.45
C MET A 1 5.11 59.35 32.10
N SER A 2 6.09 58.95 31.29
CA SER A 2 6.36 57.55 30.92
C SER A 2 7.55 57.06 31.75
N ILE A 3 7.36 55.96 32.48
CA ILE A 3 8.38 55.34 33.31
C ILE A 3 8.86 54.09 32.57
N SER A 4 10.11 54.11 32.12
CA SER A 4 10.78 52.97 31.51
C SER A 4 11.84 52.45 32.48
N ASN A 5 11.56 51.31 33.10
CA ASN A 5 12.41 50.69 34.14
C ASN A 5 13.07 49.38 33.67
N VAL A 6 13.37 49.27 32.38
CA VAL A 6 14.02 48.09 31.79
C VAL A 6 15.07 48.51 30.76
N SER A 7 16.21 47.81 30.78
CA SER A 7 17.30 47.96 29.82
C SER A 7 17.29 46.78 28.86
N ILE A 8 17.27 47.05 27.56
CA ILE A 8 17.32 46.02 26.52
C ILE A 8 18.79 45.65 26.33
N VAL A 9 19.19 44.51 26.91
CA VAL A 9 20.56 43.99 26.84
C VAL A 9 20.85 43.22 25.55
N SER A 10 19.83 42.75 24.83
CA SER A 10 19.97 42.08 23.54
C SER A 10 18.68 42.12 22.72
N GLN A 11 18.80 42.22 21.40
CA GLN A 11 17.67 42.20 20.47
C GLN A 11 17.24 40.75 20.18
N ALA A 12 15.94 40.51 20.09
CA ALA A 12 15.41 39.17 19.81
C ALA A 12 15.71 38.76 18.36
N LEU A 13 16.30 37.58 18.19
CA LEU A 13 16.50 36.94 16.89
C LEU A 13 15.38 35.92 16.67
N ALA A 14 14.67 36.02 15.55
CA ALA A 14 13.68 35.03 15.16
C ALA A 14 14.40 33.76 14.66
N ASN A 15 14.06 32.61 15.24
CA ASN A 15 14.55 31.33 14.77
C ASN A 15 13.61 30.80 13.67
N PRO A 16 14.08 30.57 12.43
CA PRO A 16 13.26 30.00 11.36
C PRO A 16 13.04 28.48 11.52
N ASP A 17 13.87 27.81 12.32
CA ASP A 17 13.79 26.36 12.48
C ASP A 17 12.73 25.98 13.53
N PRO A 18 11.74 25.13 13.15
CA PRO A 18 10.72 24.69 14.08
C PRO A 18 11.31 23.73 15.13
N VAL A 19 11.07 24.03 16.41
CA VAL A 19 11.50 23.18 17.53
C VAL A 19 10.78 21.83 17.59
N ALA A 20 9.55 21.76 17.06
CA ALA A 20 8.77 20.55 16.86
C ALA A 20 7.63 20.81 15.85
N PRO A 21 7.12 19.78 15.14
CA PRO A 21 7.60 18.40 15.07
C PRO A 21 8.78 18.22 14.11
N ASN A 22 9.72 17.33 14.45
CA ASN A 22 10.81 16.93 13.56
C ASN A 22 10.30 16.04 12.43
N LEU A 23 9.92 16.65 11.30
CA LEU A 23 9.28 15.98 10.17
C LEU A 23 10.05 14.73 9.69
N LYS A 24 11.38 14.80 9.65
CA LYS A 24 12.24 13.68 9.24
C LYS A 24 12.11 12.47 10.17
N LEU A 25 12.09 12.70 11.48
CA LEU A 25 11.99 11.64 12.48
C LEU A 25 10.60 11.00 12.46
N TYR A 26 9.55 11.82 12.48
CA TYR A 26 8.18 11.31 12.49
C TYR A 26 7.79 10.61 11.18
N SER A 27 8.29 11.07 10.04
CA SER A 27 8.10 10.38 8.75
C SER A 27 8.75 8.99 8.76
N LEU A 28 9.98 8.88 9.28
CA LEU A 28 10.67 7.58 9.37
C LEU A 28 9.96 6.61 10.32
N ILE A 29 9.48 7.12 11.46
CA ILE A 29 8.69 6.33 12.41
C ILE A 29 7.38 5.86 11.75
N GLY A 30 6.68 6.74 11.03
CA GLY A 30 5.46 6.39 10.30
C GLY A 30 5.68 5.30 9.27
N LEU A 31 6.78 5.36 8.51
CA LEU A 31 7.16 4.32 7.55
C LEU A 31 7.41 2.99 8.25
N PHE A 32 8.17 2.99 9.34
CA PHE A 32 8.48 1.79 10.09
C PHE A 32 7.23 1.13 10.69
N VAL A 33 6.35 1.93 11.29
CA VAL A 33 5.07 1.47 11.82
C VAL A 33 4.18 0.91 10.72
N GLY A 34 4.10 1.57 9.56
CA GLY A 34 3.32 1.09 8.42
C GLY A 34 3.78 -0.28 7.92
N VAL A 35 5.09 -0.48 7.76
CA VAL A 35 5.67 -1.77 7.38
C VAL A 35 5.38 -2.84 8.44
N MET A 36 5.50 -2.51 9.72
CA MET A 36 5.19 -3.44 10.81
C MET A 36 3.73 -3.90 10.78
N VAL A 37 2.80 -2.97 10.61
CA VAL A 37 1.36 -3.30 10.53
C VAL A 37 1.07 -4.17 9.29
N ALA A 38 1.63 -3.82 8.13
CA ALA A 38 1.45 -4.61 6.91
C ALA A 38 2.00 -6.04 7.05
N PHE A 39 3.17 -6.19 7.69
CA PHE A 39 3.78 -7.48 7.95
C PHE A 39 2.93 -8.34 8.90
N LEU A 40 2.48 -7.76 10.02
CA LEU A 40 1.60 -8.46 10.97
C LEU A 40 0.28 -8.88 10.32
N TRP A 41 -0.31 -8.00 9.51
CA TRP A 41 -1.51 -8.31 8.75
C TRP A 41 -1.29 -9.46 7.76
N GLY A 42 -0.17 -9.45 7.04
CA GLY A 42 0.24 -10.53 6.14
C GLY A 42 0.42 -11.86 6.87
N LEU A 43 1.07 -11.84 8.04
CA LEU A 43 1.24 -13.03 8.87
C LEU A 43 -0.09 -13.62 9.34
N VAL A 44 -1.01 -12.79 9.86
CA VAL A 44 -2.33 -13.27 10.28
C VAL A 44 -3.06 -13.93 9.11
N ARG A 45 -2.97 -13.33 7.92
CA ARG A 45 -3.60 -13.86 6.72
C ARG A 45 -2.99 -15.19 6.28
N GLU A 46 -1.67 -15.31 6.35
CA GLU A 46 -0.97 -16.56 6.01
C GLU A 46 -1.26 -17.67 7.03
N LEU A 47 -1.24 -17.35 8.33
CA LEU A 47 -1.53 -18.33 9.39
C LEU A 47 -2.99 -18.78 9.40
N THR A 48 -3.91 -17.93 8.93
CA THR A 48 -5.34 -18.27 8.81
C THR A 48 -5.65 -18.99 7.50
N ASP A 49 -4.72 -19.01 6.54
CA ASP A 49 -4.86 -19.74 5.30
C ASP A 49 -4.79 -21.25 5.57
N ARG A 50 -5.82 -21.98 5.14
CA ARG A 50 -5.94 -23.45 5.29
C ARG A 50 -5.62 -24.19 4.00
N THR A 51 -5.13 -23.48 2.99
CA THR A 51 -4.80 -24.08 1.68
C THR A 51 -3.57 -24.97 1.80
N ILE A 52 -3.68 -26.19 1.27
CA ILE A 52 -2.54 -27.12 1.16
C ILE A 52 -1.69 -26.69 -0.03
N LYS A 53 -0.42 -26.37 0.21
CA LYS A 53 0.52 -25.86 -0.80
C LYS A 53 1.62 -26.87 -1.15
N ASP A 54 1.90 -27.81 -0.25
CA ASP A 54 3.01 -28.75 -0.36
C ASP A 54 2.53 -30.18 -0.67
N ILE A 55 3.26 -30.85 -1.55
CA ILE A 55 2.99 -32.23 -1.96
C ILE A 55 3.37 -33.21 -0.83
N ASP A 56 4.41 -32.88 -0.06
CA ASP A 56 4.88 -33.70 1.06
C ASP A 56 3.81 -33.80 2.15
N PHE A 57 3.04 -32.73 2.40
CA PHE A 57 1.88 -32.76 3.29
C PHE A 57 0.80 -33.76 2.82
N ILE A 58 0.65 -33.92 1.50
CA ILE A 58 -0.34 -34.84 0.92
C ILE A 58 0.13 -36.29 1.08
N THR A 59 1.40 -36.57 0.86
CA THR A 59 1.93 -37.94 0.91
C THR A 59 2.26 -38.40 2.33
N ASP A 60 2.86 -37.54 3.15
CA ASP A 60 3.39 -37.93 4.47
C ASP A 60 2.35 -37.72 5.58
N ASP A 61 1.70 -36.56 5.63
CA ASP A 61 0.73 -36.25 6.69
C ASP A 61 -0.66 -36.83 6.40
N LEU A 62 -1.09 -36.79 5.13
CA LEU A 62 -2.39 -37.34 4.71
C LEU A 62 -2.32 -38.79 4.20
N GLY A 63 -1.12 -39.34 3.97
CA GLY A 63 -0.94 -40.73 3.53
C GLY A 63 -1.43 -41.01 2.10
N LEU A 64 -1.60 -39.97 1.28
CA LEU A 64 -2.17 -40.08 -0.06
C LEU A 64 -1.09 -40.35 -1.11
N VAL A 65 -1.38 -41.25 -2.04
CA VAL A 65 -0.49 -41.53 -3.17
C VAL A 65 -0.48 -40.35 -4.14
N ASN A 66 0.70 -39.85 -4.47
CA ASN A 66 0.86 -38.77 -5.44
C ASN A 66 0.47 -39.24 -6.86
N LEU A 67 -0.52 -38.57 -7.46
CA LEU A 67 -1.04 -38.87 -8.81
C LEU A 67 -0.49 -37.94 -9.91
N GLY A 68 0.41 -37.02 -9.55
CA GLY A 68 0.96 -36.00 -10.43
C GLY A 68 0.22 -34.65 -10.34
N ILE A 69 0.83 -33.61 -10.95
CA ILE A 69 0.32 -32.24 -10.91
C ILE A 69 -0.51 -31.97 -12.17
N VAL A 70 -1.75 -31.52 -12.01
CA VAL A 70 -2.61 -31.10 -13.13
C VAL A 70 -2.62 -29.58 -13.22
N ASN A 71 -2.10 -29.04 -14.32
CA ASN A 71 -2.12 -27.61 -14.58
C ASN A 71 -3.48 -27.20 -15.16
N TYR A 72 -4.21 -26.35 -14.43
CA TYR A 72 -5.46 -25.78 -14.92
C TYR A 72 -5.20 -24.46 -15.66
N VAL A 73 -5.49 -24.44 -16.97
CA VAL A 73 -5.50 -23.20 -17.75
C VAL A 73 -6.85 -22.52 -17.51
N GLN A 74 -6.87 -21.49 -16.67
CA GLN A 74 -8.09 -20.71 -16.45
C GLN A 74 -8.52 -20.05 -17.76
N LYS A 75 -9.78 -20.26 -18.16
CA LYS A 75 -10.39 -19.56 -19.29
C LYS A 75 -10.32 -18.06 -19.01
N MET A 76 -9.72 -17.29 -19.93
CA MET A 76 -9.70 -15.83 -19.84
C MET A 76 -11.15 -15.32 -19.70
N LYS A 77 -11.38 -14.43 -18.72
CA LYS A 77 -12.69 -13.77 -18.55
C LYS A 77 -13.00 -12.99 -19.83
N ASP A 78 -14.25 -13.04 -20.28
CA ASP A 78 -14.70 -12.29 -21.44
C ASP A 78 -14.38 -10.81 -21.23
N MET A 79 -13.66 -10.23 -22.19
CA MET A 79 -13.07 -8.89 -22.11
C MET A 79 -14.10 -7.82 -21.77
N ASP A 80 -15.35 -8.02 -22.17
CA ASP A 80 -16.47 -7.11 -21.95
C ASP A 80 -16.80 -6.94 -20.46
N GLN A 81 -16.76 -8.02 -19.67
CA GLN A 81 -17.02 -7.98 -18.22
C GLN A 81 -15.88 -7.29 -17.45
N VAL A 82 -14.65 -7.44 -17.96
CA VAL A 82 -13.46 -6.78 -17.39
C VAL A 82 -13.47 -5.28 -17.65
N ILE A 83 -14.02 -4.85 -18.79
CA ILE A 83 -14.20 -3.44 -19.14
C ILE A 83 -15.30 -2.82 -18.26
N GLU A 84 -16.39 -3.54 -18.01
CA GLU A 84 -17.50 -3.05 -17.18
C GLU A 84 -17.12 -2.94 -15.69
N SER A 85 -16.45 -3.95 -15.12
CA SER A 85 -15.98 -3.88 -13.73
C SER A 85 -14.98 -2.74 -13.53
N LYS A 86 -14.07 -2.53 -14.49
CA LYS A 86 -13.11 -1.43 -14.44
C LYS A 86 -13.78 -0.05 -14.55
N LYS A 87 -14.89 0.05 -15.28
CA LYS A 87 -15.69 1.27 -15.38
C LYS A 87 -16.37 1.61 -14.05
N THR A 88 -16.88 0.61 -13.34
CA THR A 88 -17.48 0.79 -12.01
C THR A 88 -16.43 1.19 -10.97
N ASP A 89 -15.26 0.55 -10.98
CA ASP A 89 -14.14 0.92 -10.11
C ASP A 89 -13.60 2.33 -10.39
N SER A 90 -13.65 2.80 -11.65
CA SER A 90 -13.27 4.18 -11.99
C SER A 90 -14.28 5.24 -11.52
N VAL A 91 -15.56 4.88 -11.32
CA VAL A 91 -16.57 5.82 -10.78
C VAL A 91 -16.34 6.07 -9.29
N ASP A 92 -15.92 5.06 -8.52
CA ASP A 92 -15.56 5.22 -7.11
C ASP A 92 -14.27 6.04 -6.93
N ASN A 93 -13.29 5.88 -7.83
CA ASN A 93 -12.05 6.66 -7.79
C ASN A 93 -12.23 8.14 -8.21
N PHE A 94 -13.29 8.49 -8.95
CA PHE A 94 -13.61 9.90 -9.26
C PHE A 94 -14.01 10.71 -8.01
N VAL A 95 -14.49 10.04 -6.95
CA VAL A 95 -14.80 10.66 -5.65
C VAL A 95 -13.53 11.05 -4.88
N SER A 96 -12.37 10.45 -5.20
CA SER A 96 -11.08 10.76 -4.59
C SER A 96 -10.12 11.29 -5.65
N GLY A 97 -10.22 12.59 -5.93
CA GLY A 97 -9.49 13.26 -7.01
C GLY A 97 -7.99 12.92 -7.09
N GLY A 98 -7.58 12.45 -8.27
CA GLY A 98 -6.17 12.19 -8.62
C GLY A 98 -5.99 11.49 -9.97
N GLU A 99 -5.85 12.28 -11.03
CA GLU A 99 -5.35 12.00 -12.39
C GLU A 99 -5.74 10.69 -13.11
N GLU A 100 -6.67 10.82 -14.06
CA GLU A 100 -7.05 9.81 -15.06
C GLU A 100 -5.94 9.61 -16.11
N SER A 101 -5.25 8.47 -16.09
CA SER A 101 -4.45 8.03 -17.24
C SER A 101 -5.25 7.07 -18.12
N TYR A 102 -5.74 7.58 -19.24
CA TYR A 102 -6.43 6.80 -20.28
C TYR A 102 -5.46 5.81 -20.96
N PRO A 103 -5.89 4.56 -21.25
CA PRO A 103 -5.07 3.61 -21.98
C PRO A 103 -4.90 4.04 -23.45
N GLN A 104 -3.68 4.41 -23.84
CA GLN A 104 -3.36 4.72 -25.22
C GLN A 104 -3.30 3.45 -26.06
N ARG A 105 -4.24 3.33 -27.01
CA ARG A 105 -4.30 2.26 -28.00
C ARG A 105 -3.07 2.33 -28.92
N SER A 106 -2.13 1.39 -28.77
CA SER A 106 -0.99 1.22 -29.68
C SER A 106 -1.50 0.99 -31.11
N ARG A 107 -1.37 2.02 -31.94
CA ARG A 107 -1.63 1.90 -33.38
C ARG A 107 -0.38 1.33 -34.02
N ARG A 108 -0.40 0.01 -34.28
CA ARG A 108 0.57 -0.65 -35.15
C ARG A 108 0.48 -0.02 -36.55
N ARG A 109 1.49 0.75 -36.95
CA ARG A 109 1.64 1.19 -38.35
C ARG A 109 2.24 0.04 -39.16
N ILE A 110 1.63 -0.22 -40.31
CA ILE A 110 2.18 -0.98 -41.44
C ILE A 110 3.07 -0.01 -42.22
#